data_AF-A0AAD1SD93-F1
#
_entry.id   AF-A0AAD1SD93-F1
#
_cell.length_a   1.000
_cell.length_b   1.000
_cell.length_c   1.000
_cell.angle_alpha   90.00
_cell.angle_beta   90.00
_cell.angle_gamma   90.00
#
_symmetry.space_group_name_H-M   'P 1'
#
loop_
_entity.id
_entity.type
_entity.pdbx_description
1 polymer ?
#
loop_
_entity_poly.entity_id
_entity_poly.type
_entity_poly.pdbx_seq_one_letter_code
_entity_poly.pdbx_strand_id
1 'polypeptide(L)'
;MVLKLFKTLHRTRQRVFQNDSRALEAGRQKINEEFKKNKSESSPVKISELIKIGADVELLLRTTVIQGFHTDSHTIVLQPREEVMLDNAPYCDGPKK
;
A
#
# COMPACT_ATOMS: atom_id res chain seq x y z
N MET A 1 19.64 -1.96 3.96
CA MET A 1 18.52 -2.43 3.11
C MET A 1 17.23 -2.62 3.92
N VAL A 2 17.23 -3.42 5.00
CA VAL A 2 16.04 -3.66 5.86
C VAL A 2 15.43 -2.39 6.46
N LEU A 3 16.23 -1.52 7.09
CA LEU A 3 15.72 -0.27 7.69
C LEU A 3 15.17 0.71 6.65
N LYS A 4 15.70 0.69 5.42
CA LYS A 4 15.18 1.50 4.32
C LYS A 4 13.76 1.03 3.98
N LEU A 5 13.56 -0.28 3.82
CA LEU A 5 12.25 -0.88 3.56
C LEU A 5 11.25 -0.58 4.69
N PHE A 6 11.65 -0.74 5.95
CA PHE A 6 10.83 -0.41 7.12
C PHE A 6 10.30 1.03 7.06
N LYS A 7 11.20 2.00 6.81
CA LYS A 7 10.84 3.42 6.65
C LYS A 7 9.95 3.66 5.43
N THR A 8 10.21 2.96 4.32
CA THR A 8 9.38 3.09 3.11
C THR A 8 7.97 2.61 3.36
N LEU A 9 7.77 1.42 3.95
CA LEU A 9 6.44 0.91 4.29
C LEU A 9 5.65 1.87 5.18
N HIS A 10 6.31 2.50 6.17
CA HIS A 10 5.64 3.49 7.02
C HIS A 10 5.22 4.76 6.25
N ARG A 11 6.06 5.24 5.33
CA ARG A 11 5.69 6.37 4.44
C ARG A 11 4.56 5.99 3.50
N THR A 12 4.62 4.81 2.87
CA THR A 12 3.59 4.31 1.97
C THR A 12 2.27 4.18 2.70
N ARG A 13 2.25 3.60 3.91
CA ARG A 13 1.06 3.57 4.77
C ARG A 13 0.49 4.96 5.05
N GLN A 14 1.33 5.94 5.40
CA GLN A 14 0.87 7.32 5.67
C GLN A 14 0.24 7.98 4.43
N ARG A 15 0.80 7.71 3.25
CA ARG A 15 0.31 8.25 1.98
C ARG A 15 -0.97 7.55 1.51
N VAL A 16 -1.05 6.22 1.68
CA VAL A 16 -2.14 5.39 1.17
C VAL A 16 -3.40 5.48 2.03
N PHE A 17 -3.22 5.61 3.35
CA PHE A 17 -4.31 5.66 4.33
C PHE A 17 -4.43 7.04 4.96
N GLN A 18 -4.26 8.11 4.18
CA GLN A 18 -4.27 9.47 4.70
C GLN A 18 -5.59 9.74 5.43
N ASN A 19 -5.51 10.34 6.63
CA ASN A 19 -6.64 10.67 7.49
C ASN A 19 -7.50 9.48 7.98
N ASP A 20 -7.17 8.24 7.62
CA ASP A 20 -7.83 7.04 8.15
C ASP A 20 -7.07 6.55 9.38
N SER A 21 -7.38 7.10 10.55
CA SER A 21 -6.70 6.80 11.81
C SER A 21 -6.71 5.29 12.15
N ARG A 22 -7.81 4.59 11.82
CA ARG A 22 -7.94 3.15 12.05
C ARG A 22 -6.99 2.36 11.16
N ALA A 23 -6.97 2.63 9.85
CA ALA A 23 -6.07 1.95 8.92
C ALA A 23 -4.60 2.32 9.17
N LEU A 24 -4.31 3.57 9.53
CA LEU A 24 -2.97 4.03 9.89
C LEU A 24 -2.42 3.28 11.11
N GLU A 25 -3.24 3.07 12.14
CA GLU A 25 -2.81 2.35 13.34
C GLU A 25 -2.69 0.85 13.07
N ALA A 26 -3.66 0.23 12.39
CA ALA A 26 -3.58 -1.17 12.00
C ALA A 26 -2.33 -1.47 11.14
N GLY A 27 -2.06 -0.61 10.15
CA GLY A 27 -0.86 -0.70 9.33
C GLY A 27 0.43 -0.48 10.14
N ARG A 28 0.43 0.44 11.11
CA ARG A 28 1.57 0.62 12.04
C ARG A 28 1.89 -0.66 12.79
N GLN A 29 0.86 -1.27 13.38
CA GLN A 29 1.00 -2.45 14.22
C GLN A 29 1.51 -3.62 13.38
N LYS A 30 0.91 -3.85 12.20
CA LYS A 30 1.30 -4.97 11.34
C LYS A 30 2.75 -4.85 10.83
N ILE A 31 3.18 -3.67 10.39
CA ILE A 31 4.58 -3.43 9.99
C ILE A 31 5.51 -3.71 11.17
N ASN A 32 5.22 -3.20 12.37
CA ASN A 32 6.07 -3.42 13.53
C ASN A 32 6.12 -4.88 13.98
N GLU A 33 4.99 -5.57 13.94
CA GLU A 33 4.86 -6.98 14.30
C GLU A 33 5.73 -7.87 13.41
N GLU A 34 5.61 -7.73 12.08
CA GLU A 34 6.36 -8.57 11.14
C GLU A 34 7.87 -8.35 11.23
N PHE A 35 8.32 -7.10 11.42
CA PHE A 35 9.75 -6.81 11.60
C PHE A 35 10.27 -7.31 12.96
N LYS A 36 9.45 -7.26 14.02
CA LYS A 36 9.81 -7.83 15.33
C LYS A 36 9.89 -9.35 15.26
N LYS A 37 8.93 -10.01 14.61
CA LYS A 37 8.86 -11.47 14.43
C LYS A 37 10.12 -12.02 13.74
N ASN A 38 10.66 -11.29 12.77
CA ASN A 38 11.83 -11.71 12.01
C ASN A 38 13.16 -11.09 12.49
N LYS A 39 13.17 -10.42 13.66
CA LYS A 39 14.34 -9.66 14.14
C LYS A 39 15.61 -10.51 14.34
N SER A 40 15.45 -11.78 14.72
CA SER A 40 16.57 -12.72 14.96
C SER A 40 16.91 -13.58 13.75
N GLU A 41 16.27 -13.35 12.59
CA GLU A 41 16.60 -14.09 11.37
C GLU A 41 18.02 -13.76 10.93
N SER A 42 18.83 -14.81 10.69
CA SER A 42 20.24 -14.68 10.34
C SER A 42 20.57 -15.30 8.98
N SER A 43 19.61 -16.03 8.37
CA SER A 43 19.78 -16.61 7.04
C SER A 43 19.75 -15.53 5.96
N PRO A 44 20.82 -15.35 5.17
CA PRO A 44 20.87 -14.35 4.11
C PRO A 44 19.78 -14.56 3.05
N VAL A 45 19.47 -15.82 2.73
CA VAL A 45 18.43 -16.20 1.75
C VAL A 45 17.06 -15.73 2.24
N LYS A 46 16.71 -16.06 3.48
CA LYS A 46 15.40 -15.72 4.06
C LYS A 46 15.24 -14.22 4.27
N ILE A 47 16.31 -13.51 4.65
CA ILE A 47 16.30 -12.04 4.73
C ILE A 47 16.01 -11.43 3.35
N SER A 48 16.63 -11.95 2.29
CA SER A 48 16.40 -11.48 0.92
C SER A 48 14.94 -11.67 0.50
N GLU A 49 14.36 -12.84 0.78
CA GLU A 49 12.94 -13.14 0.50
C GLU A 49 12.00 -12.20 1.25
N LEU A 50 12.24 -11.97 2.55
CA LEU A 50 11.44 -11.04 3.36
C LEU A 50 11.53 -9.59 2.85
N ILE A 51 12.71 -9.16 2.40
CA ILE A 51 12.88 -7.84 1.78
C ILE A 51 12.07 -7.74 0.48
N LYS A 52 12.09 -8.79 -0.35
CA LYS A 52 11.31 -8.83 -1.60
C LYS A 52 9.81 -8.74 -1.31
N ILE A 53 9.31 -9.57 -0.39
CA ILE A 53 7.90 -9.54 0.03
C ILE A 53 7.49 -8.14 0.50
N GLY A 54 8.30 -7.51 1.36
CA GLY A 54 7.97 -6.17 1.83
C GLY A 54 8.01 -5.11 0.72
N ALA A 55 8.90 -5.24 -0.26
CA ALA A 55 8.93 -4.36 -1.43
C ALA A 55 7.71 -4.56 -2.35
N ASP A 56 7.28 -5.80 -2.55
CA ASP A 56 6.08 -6.14 -3.32
C ASP A 56 4.81 -5.60 -2.63
N VAL A 57 4.74 -5.71 -1.29
CA VAL A 57 3.65 -5.11 -0.50
C VAL A 57 3.63 -3.59 -0.60
N GLU A 58 4.81 -2.94 -0.57
CA GLU A 58 4.92 -1.50 -0.76
C GLU A 58 4.34 -1.06 -2.10
N LEU A 59 4.74 -1.74 -3.18
CA LEU A 59 4.25 -1.48 -4.52
C LEU A 59 2.73 -1.70 -4.61
N LEU A 60 2.24 -2.84 -4.11
CA LEU A 60 0.83 -3.20 -4.12
C LEU A 60 -0.03 -2.14 -3.42
N LEU A 61 0.37 -1.70 -2.23
CA LEU A 61 -0.37 -0.66 -1.49
C LEU A 61 -0.43 0.64 -2.29
N ARG A 62 0.68 1.03 -2.93
CA ARG A 62 0.76 2.28 -3.68
C ARG A 62 -0.15 2.26 -4.92
N THR A 63 -0.21 1.14 -5.63
CA THR A 63 -0.84 1.03 -6.96
C THR A 63 -2.26 0.46 -6.96
N THR A 64 -2.75 -0.11 -5.85
CA THR A 64 -4.07 -0.77 -5.85
C THR A 64 -5.07 -0.20 -4.85
N VAL A 65 -4.62 0.55 -3.84
CA VAL A 65 -5.51 1.05 -2.79
C VAL A 65 -6.04 2.45 -3.11
N ILE A 66 -7.36 2.61 -3.22
CA ILE A 66 -8.06 3.90 -3.31
C ILE A 66 -8.88 4.09 -2.03
N GLN A 67 -8.78 5.26 -1.40
CA GLN A 67 -9.61 5.58 -0.23
C GLN A 67 -10.98 6.07 -0.69
N GLY A 68 -12.03 5.67 0.03
CA GLY A 68 -13.40 6.14 -0.19
C GLY A 68 -14.01 6.63 1.11
N PHE A 69 -14.73 7.75 1.06
CA PHE A 69 -15.42 8.34 2.20
C PHE A 69 -16.92 8.37 1.94
N HIS A 70 -17.70 7.87 2.90
CA HIS A 70 -19.15 8.05 2.86
C HIS A 70 -19.49 9.51 3.05
N THR A 71 -20.41 9.99 2.23
CA THR A 71 -21.11 11.25 2.47
C THR A 71 -22.46 10.97 3.09
N ASP A 72 -23.12 12.02 3.56
CA ASP A 72 -24.46 11.96 4.16
C ASP A 72 -25.54 11.50 3.16
N SER A 73 -25.24 11.45 1.85
CA SER A 73 -26.22 11.27 0.77
C SER A 73 -26.15 9.90 0.06
N HIS A 74 -25.78 8.82 0.74
CA HIS A 74 -25.60 7.48 0.13
C HIS A 74 -24.54 7.43 -0.99
N THR A 75 -23.70 8.47 -1.10
CA THR A 75 -22.62 8.50 -2.08
C THR A 75 -21.27 8.25 -1.41
N ILE A 76 -20.33 7.70 -2.16
CA ILE A 76 -18.95 7.51 -1.73
C ILE A 76 -18.08 8.39 -2.60
N VAL A 77 -17.31 9.28 -1.97
CA VAL A 77 -16.28 10.06 -2.66
C VAL A 77 -14.99 9.26 -2.63
N LEU A 78 -14.49 8.90 -3.81
CA LEU A 78 -13.18 8.27 -3.95
C LEU A 78 -12.09 9.34 -4.00
N GLN A 79 -10.98 9.07 -3.31
CA GLN A 79 -9.77 9.90 -3.31
C GLN A 79 -8.62 9.11 -3.94
N PRO A 80 -8.58 9.00 -5.29
CA PRO A 80 -7.47 8.36 -5.99
C PRO A 80 -6.21 9.23 -5.88
N ARG A 81 -5.05 8.58 -5.88
CA ARG A 81 -3.74 9.23 -5.96
C ARG A 81 -3.21 9.12 -7.39
N GLU A 82 -2.23 9.95 -7.75
CA GLU A 82 -1.62 9.93 -9.09
C GLU A 82 -1.17 8.53 -9.52
N GLU A 83 -0.65 7.73 -8.58
CA GLU A 83 -0.14 6.40 -8.89
C GLU A 83 -1.20 5.36 -9.29
N VAL A 84 -2.48 5.68 -9.08
CA VAL A 84 -3.62 4.80 -9.43
C VAL A 84 -4.52 5.43 -10.50
N MET A 85 -4.21 6.64 -10.95
CA MET A 85 -4.91 7.28 -12.06
C MET A 85 -4.36 6.73 -13.38
N LEU A 86 -5.27 6.49 -14.33
CA LEU A 86 -4.93 6.08 -15.69
C LEU A 86 -5.13 7.26 -16.63
N ASP A 87 -4.33 7.32 -17.68
CA ASP A 87 -4.57 8.29 -18.76
C ASP A 87 -5.94 8.06 -19.37
N ASN A 88 -6.62 9.15 -19.70
CA ASN A 88 -7.92 9.10 -20.37
C ASN A 88 -7.77 8.41 -21.73
N ALA A 89 -8.18 7.15 -21.81
CA ALA A 89 -8.41 6.50 -23.09
C ALA A 89 -9.80 6.88 -23.59
N PRO A 90 -9.98 7.15 -24.90
CA PRO A 90 -11.31 7.29 -25.46
C PRO A 90 -12.13 6.04 -25.13
N TYR A 91 -13.34 6.26 -24.64
CA TYR A 91 -14.29 5.17 -24.42
C TYR A 91 -14.57 4.49 -25.78
N CYS A 92 -14.26 3.19 -25.87
CA CYS A 92 -14.49 2.38 -27.07
C CYS A 92 -15.62 1.38 -26.78
N ASP A 93 -16.78 1.58 -27.41
CA ASP A 93 -17.91 0.63 -27.39
C ASP A 93 -17.65 -0.67 -28.18
N GLY A 94 -16.55 -0.72 -28.96
CA GLY A 94 -16.23 -1.85 -29.83
C GLY A 94 -15.34 -2.91 -29.17
N PRO A 95 -15.50 -4.20 -29.50
CA PRO A 95 -14.58 -5.23 -29.04
C PRO A 95 -13.16 -4.95 -29.54
N LYS A 96 -12.17 -5.05 -28.64
CA LYS A 96 -10.75 -4.96 -28.99
C LYS A 96 -10.41 -6.15 -29.90
N LYS A 97 -10.01 -5.86 -31.14
CA LYS A 97 -9.52 -6.85 -32.11
C LYS A 97 -8.18 -7.44 -31.67
#